data_AF-A0A976KPV5-F1
#
_entry.id   AF-A0A976KPV5-F1
#
_cell.length_a   1.000
_cell.length_b   1.000
_cell.length_c   1.000
_cell.angle_alpha   90.00
_cell.angle_beta   90.00
_cell.angle_gamma   90.00
#
_symmetry.space_group_name_H-M   'P 1'
#
loop_
_entity.id
_entity.type
_entity.pdbx_description
1 polymer ?
#
loop_
_entity_poly.entity_id
_entity_poly.type
_entity_poly.pdbx_seq_one_letter_code
_entity_poly.pdbx_strand_id
1 'polypeptide(L)'
;MAYPPRLIAFNGIEGSRKHAVLELVAEALRGRGVPVCVPRQLEFPDGHVTQLAAHVTQDPRNIHLSAQSEFHLGCAQGAQLIGEIVEPALARGETVLWADSLIADTVLASYGRGLDHDACQTAARLASGGREPDITLLFDSHPATGRARVEIDKVRQHRQRFRERRGLFGSGLVARVRTGYLQLAHERGHHILHGERVTDSGLAQRVLQILDGESQSSTTAANDNQPHWQVPEAWTLGQAMASMPTALALYFTAGLSAGRVLRNEAINEEPQLCAWGLDPADPLREQAAAVEPNYALRSLGCRPIEPEDVREQFISRAPDAVASSLPFVSGERADRIRNQLAEVVPGPVLASLIGRDDAFATELRKRLWERGAPDEQAQSVAFCRHEQWTGYREHLLATAGALGIEALRGAPLEFADPWLYHSADLAPTAVLCALQGRSDPRAHELRAHLLRTGAEVVDSVDGLTDPDSWLLRERCVDQWPAAVVRSVVRVPESPRRRSILERCQQVGRGDVHVLRHLQELDEYGKLPAWARERRALDAVT
;
A
#
# COMPACT_ATOMS: atom_id res chain seq x y z
N MET A 1 22.07 -1.61 38.13
CA MET A 1 22.46 -2.97 37.71
C MET A 1 23.12 -2.85 36.35
N ALA A 2 24.23 -3.54 36.09
CA ALA A 2 24.84 -3.55 34.76
C ALA A 2 23.90 -4.29 33.80
N TYR A 3 23.47 -3.62 32.73
CA TYR A 3 22.75 -4.26 31.63
C TYR A 3 23.74 -5.15 30.87
N PRO A 4 23.63 -6.49 30.89
CA PRO A 4 24.49 -7.31 30.07
C PRO A 4 24.23 -6.98 28.58
N PRO A 5 25.26 -6.93 27.73
CA PRO A 5 25.09 -6.74 26.29
C PRO A 5 24.19 -7.85 25.73
N ARG A 6 23.12 -7.47 25.03
CA ARG A 6 22.14 -8.40 24.45
C ARG A 6 21.88 -8.06 22.99
N LEU A 7 21.60 -9.07 22.19
CA LEU A 7 20.99 -8.94 20.87
C LEU A 7 19.47 -9.08 21.01
N ILE A 8 18.74 -8.01 20.68
CA ILE A 8 17.28 -7.95 20.81
C ILE A 8 16.66 -7.76 19.42
N ALA A 9 15.86 -8.72 18.98
CA ALA A 9 15.21 -8.71 17.68
C ALA A 9 13.80 -8.10 17.74
N PHE A 10 13.52 -7.15 16.85
CA PHE A 10 12.22 -6.48 16.71
C PHE A 10 11.56 -6.96 15.41
N ASN A 11 10.53 -7.80 15.53
CA ASN A 11 9.84 -8.42 14.41
C ASN A 11 8.38 -8.00 14.32
N GLY A 12 7.82 -8.04 13.11
CA GLY A 12 6.42 -7.71 12.86
C GLY A 12 6.18 -7.30 11.42
N ILE A 13 4.91 -7.33 11.00
CA ILE A 13 4.51 -6.88 9.67
C ILE A 13 4.76 -5.38 9.49
N GLU A 14 4.72 -4.90 8.25
CA GLU A 14 4.76 -3.47 7.97
C GLU A 14 3.58 -2.74 8.65
N GLY A 15 3.83 -1.53 9.17
CA GLY A 15 2.83 -0.78 9.94
C GLY A 15 2.59 -1.28 11.38
N SER A 16 3.35 -2.27 11.87
CA SER A 16 3.29 -2.75 13.27
C SER A 16 3.95 -1.81 14.30
N ARG A 17 4.55 -0.70 13.86
CA ARG A 17 5.25 0.32 14.68
C ARG A 17 6.56 -0.12 15.33
N LYS A 18 7.11 -1.27 14.91
CA LYS A 18 8.42 -1.79 15.37
C LYS A 18 9.53 -0.75 15.36
N HIS A 19 9.68 0.02 14.27
CA HIS A 19 10.75 1.01 14.13
C HIS A 19 10.59 2.19 15.08
N ALA A 20 9.39 2.76 15.18
CA ALA A 20 9.13 3.87 16.10
C ALA A 20 9.38 3.47 17.57
N VAL A 21 8.94 2.28 17.96
CA VAL A 21 9.17 1.77 19.32
C VAL A 21 10.64 1.44 19.56
N LEU A 22 11.34 0.87 18.57
CA LEU A 22 12.77 0.58 18.67
C LEU A 22 13.56 1.85 19.02
N GLU A 23 13.26 2.97 18.37
CA GLU A 23 13.92 4.25 18.61
C GLU A 23 13.70 4.76 20.03
N LEU A 24 12.47 4.71 20.52
CA LEU A 24 12.14 5.10 21.89
C LEU A 24 12.84 4.22 22.93
N VAL A 25 12.95 2.92 22.66
CA VAL A 25 13.68 1.98 23.52
C VAL A 25 15.18 2.28 23.50
N ALA A 26 15.75 2.57 22.32
CA ALA A 26 17.15 2.94 22.18
C ALA A 26 17.49 4.19 22.99
N GLU A 27 16.67 5.24 22.86
CA GLU A 27 16.82 6.49 23.60
C GLU A 27 16.72 6.26 25.12
N ALA A 28 15.71 5.51 25.56
CA ALA A 28 15.53 5.20 26.98
C ALA A 28 16.71 4.41 27.57
N LEU A 29 17.24 3.42 26.85
CA LEU A 29 18.42 2.66 27.28
C LEU A 29 19.68 3.53 27.34
N ARG A 30 19.90 4.37 26.32
CA ARG A 30 21.01 5.35 26.32
C ARG A 30 20.90 6.32 27.50
N GLY A 31 19.69 6.79 27.81
CA GLY A 31 19.40 7.62 28.98
C GLY A 31 19.67 6.92 30.33
N ARG A 32 19.64 5.59 30.36
CA ARG A 32 20.04 4.75 31.52
C ARG A 32 21.55 4.46 31.56
N GLY A 33 22.34 5.03 30.65
CA GLY A 33 23.77 4.76 30.53
C GLY A 33 24.12 3.41 29.90
N VAL A 34 23.16 2.76 29.22
CA VAL A 34 23.40 1.51 28.48
C VAL A 34 23.91 1.85 27.08
N PRO A 35 25.09 1.36 26.65
CA PRO A 35 25.54 1.52 25.27
C PRO A 35 24.62 0.74 24.31
N VAL A 36 24.14 1.40 23.25
CA VAL A 36 23.18 0.82 22.31
C VAL A 36 23.60 1.02 20.86
N CYS A 37 23.69 -0.09 20.12
CA CYS A 37 23.83 -0.13 18.68
C CYS A 37 22.48 -0.41 18.02
N VAL A 38 22.13 0.37 16.99
CA VAL A 38 20.98 0.10 16.13
C VAL A 38 21.49 0.01 14.69
N PRO A 39 21.65 -1.21 14.12
CA PRO A 39 22.24 -1.37 12.79
C PRO A 39 21.54 -0.56 11.69
N ARG A 40 20.22 -0.36 11.81
CA ARG A 40 19.41 0.42 10.86
C ARG A 40 19.75 1.92 10.84
N GLN A 41 20.33 2.45 11.91
CA GLN A 41 20.75 3.86 12.01
C GLN A 41 22.12 4.11 11.37
N LEU A 42 22.83 3.05 10.98
CA LEU A 42 24.16 3.17 10.41
C LEU A 42 24.07 3.50 8.93
N GLU A 43 24.90 4.45 8.51
CA GLU A 43 25.10 4.74 7.10
C GLU A 43 26.03 3.69 6.51
N PHE A 44 25.60 3.10 5.40
CA PHE A 44 26.41 2.19 4.61
C PHE A 44 26.92 2.93 3.38
N PRO A 45 28.16 2.68 2.94
CA PRO A 45 28.66 3.24 1.69
C PRO A 45 27.87 2.67 0.49
N ASP A 46 27.81 3.43 -0.60
CA ASP A 46 27.22 2.96 -1.85
C ASP A 46 27.86 1.64 -2.30
N GLY A 47 27.02 0.69 -2.68
CA GLY A 47 27.46 -0.65 -3.10
C GLY A 47 27.75 -1.60 -1.94
N HIS A 48 27.47 -1.21 -0.70
CA HIS A 48 27.50 -2.15 0.43
C HIS A 48 26.48 -3.29 0.22
N VAL A 49 26.83 -4.51 0.64
CA VAL A 49 26.00 -5.72 0.43
C VAL A 49 24.57 -5.53 0.95
N THR A 50 24.40 -4.86 2.10
CA THR A 50 23.08 -4.59 2.69
C THR A 50 22.23 -3.70 1.79
N GLN A 51 22.82 -2.66 1.19
CA GLN A 51 22.13 -1.80 0.24
C GLN A 51 21.83 -2.56 -1.05
N LEU A 52 22.79 -3.28 -1.62
CA LEU A 52 22.60 -4.03 -2.85
C LEU A 52 21.46 -5.05 -2.73
N ALA A 53 21.44 -5.81 -1.62
CA ALA A 53 20.36 -6.77 -1.35
C ALA A 53 18.99 -6.08 -1.21
N ALA A 54 18.91 -4.96 -0.49
CA ALA A 54 17.67 -4.20 -0.33
C ALA A 54 17.17 -3.64 -1.68
N HIS A 55 18.05 -3.04 -2.48
CA HIS A 55 17.70 -2.54 -3.82
C HIS A 55 17.13 -3.65 -4.69
N VAL A 56 17.76 -4.83 -4.73
CA VAL A 56 17.28 -5.95 -5.56
C VAL A 56 15.93 -6.50 -5.06
N THR A 57 15.76 -6.67 -3.74
CA THR A 57 14.57 -7.31 -3.17
C THR A 57 13.33 -6.40 -3.12
N GLN A 58 13.52 -5.09 -3.06
CA GLN A 58 12.42 -4.11 -2.98
C GLN A 58 11.99 -3.56 -4.35
N ASP A 59 12.87 -3.60 -5.35
CA ASP A 59 12.61 -3.04 -6.68
C ASP A 59 11.48 -3.80 -7.41
N PRO A 60 10.36 -3.14 -7.73
CA PRO A 60 9.22 -3.76 -8.42
C PRO A 60 9.51 -4.19 -9.87
N ARG A 61 10.65 -3.78 -10.45
CA ARG A 61 11.11 -4.27 -11.76
C ARG A 61 11.59 -5.72 -11.69
N ASN A 62 12.03 -6.18 -10.52
CA ASN A 62 12.56 -7.53 -10.31
C ASN A 62 11.45 -8.58 -10.08
N ILE A 63 10.43 -8.60 -10.94
CA ILE A 63 9.31 -9.54 -10.82
C ILE A 63 9.74 -11.01 -10.94
N HIS A 64 10.83 -11.27 -11.67
CA HIS A 64 11.38 -12.62 -11.86
C HIS A 64 12.32 -13.08 -10.73
N LEU A 65 12.59 -12.23 -9.73
CA LEU A 65 13.38 -12.64 -8.56
C LEU A 65 12.65 -13.79 -7.86
N SER A 66 13.26 -14.97 -7.81
CA SER A 66 12.64 -16.14 -7.18
C SER A 66 12.55 -15.97 -5.66
N ALA A 67 11.63 -16.68 -5.02
CA ALA A 67 11.53 -16.69 -3.56
C ALA A 67 12.81 -17.18 -2.88
N GLN A 68 13.50 -18.19 -3.46
CA GLN A 68 14.77 -18.70 -2.95
C GLN A 68 15.87 -17.64 -3.06
N SER A 69 15.96 -16.95 -4.20
CA SER A 69 16.93 -15.86 -4.39
C SER A 69 16.66 -14.69 -3.43
N GLU A 70 15.40 -14.28 -3.26
CA GLU A 70 15.00 -13.24 -2.28
C GLU A 70 15.44 -13.63 -0.86
N PHE A 71 15.19 -14.89 -0.46
CA PHE A 71 15.60 -15.40 0.85
C PHE A 71 17.13 -15.45 1.01
N HIS A 72 17.88 -15.94 0.02
CA HIS A 72 19.34 -15.98 0.08
C HIS A 72 19.99 -14.59 0.11
N LEU A 73 19.39 -13.59 -0.55
CA LEU A 73 19.82 -12.20 -0.42
C LEU A 73 19.62 -11.68 1.01
N GLY A 74 18.49 -12.01 1.65
CA GLY A 74 18.27 -11.75 3.08
C GLY A 74 19.31 -12.43 3.96
N CYS A 75 19.61 -13.70 3.71
CA CYS A 75 20.69 -14.42 4.40
C CYS A 75 22.05 -13.76 4.22
N ALA A 76 22.41 -13.36 3.00
CA ALA A 76 23.67 -12.66 2.73
C ALA A 76 23.75 -11.32 3.47
N GLN A 77 22.66 -10.54 3.45
CA GLN A 77 22.54 -9.29 4.20
C GLN A 77 22.69 -9.52 5.71
N GLY A 78 22.02 -10.53 6.26
CA GLY A 78 22.08 -10.86 7.68
C GLY A 78 23.48 -11.31 8.12
N ALA A 79 24.13 -12.18 7.34
CA ALA A 79 25.50 -12.63 7.61
C ALA A 79 26.48 -11.45 7.64
N GLN A 80 26.36 -10.52 6.67
CA GLN A 80 27.17 -9.32 6.60
C GLN A 80 26.97 -8.44 7.84
N LEU A 81 25.71 -8.13 8.19
CA LEU A 81 25.39 -7.30 9.35
C LEU A 81 25.88 -7.93 10.66
N ILE A 82 25.79 -9.26 10.78
CA ILE A 82 26.25 -9.97 11.97
C ILE A 82 27.76 -9.80 12.13
N GLY A 83 28.54 -10.10 11.08
CA GLY A 83 29.99 -10.05 11.13
C GLY A 83 30.57 -8.65 11.31
N GLU A 84 29.97 -7.64 10.68
CA GLU A 84 30.53 -6.28 10.67
C GLU A 84 29.99 -5.39 11.78
N ILE A 85 28.74 -5.61 12.21
CA ILE A 85 28.06 -4.70 13.13
C ILE A 85 27.69 -5.41 14.44
N VAL A 86 26.92 -6.50 14.37
CA VAL A 86 26.33 -7.12 15.57
C VAL A 86 27.39 -7.69 16.49
N GLU A 87 28.25 -8.59 16.00
CA GLU A 87 29.29 -9.21 16.83
C GLU A 87 30.29 -8.18 17.36
N PRO A 88 30.80 -7.22 16.56
CA PRO A 88 31.68 -6.18 17.07
C PRO A 88 31.02 -5.28 18.12
N ALA A 89 29.73 -4.94 17.97
CA ALA A 89 29.01 -4.13 18.96
C ALA A 89 28.82 -4.88 20.28
N LEU A 90 28.39 -6.15 20.23
CA LEU A 90 28.26 -6.99 21.43
C LEU A 90 29.62 -7.14 22.14
N ALA A 91 30.71 -7.34 21.40
CA ALA A 91 32.06 -7.44 21.94
C ALA A 91 32.54 -6.15 22.64
N ARG A 92 32.05 -4.97 22.21
CA ARG A 92 32.30 -3.68 22.87
C ARG A 92 31.41 -3.42 24.09
N GLY A 93 30.51 -4.35 24.41
CA GLY A 93 29.59 -4.21 25.54
C GLY A 93 28.29 -3.46 25.19
N GLU A 94 27.97 -3.30 23.90
CA GLU A 94 26.75 -2.63 23.45
C GLU A 94 25.58 -3.60 23.35
N THR A 95 24.39 -3.14 23.74
CA THR A 95 23.13 -3.83 23.42
C THR A 95 22.75 -3.52 21.97
N VAL A 96 22.47 -4.55 21.17
CA VAL A 96 22.10 -4.40 19.76
C VAL A 96 20.59 -4.53 19.61
N LEU A 97 19.93 -3.50 19.09
CA LEU A 97 18.50 -3.55 18.74
C LEU A 97 18.36 -3.77 17.23
N TRP A 98 17.96 -4.97 16.83
CA TRP A 98 17.93 -5.38 15.42
C TRP A 98 16.50 -5.57 14.91
N ALA A 99 16.03 -4.63 14.08
CA ALA A 99 14.78 -4.79 13.34
C ALA A 99 14.98 -5.58 12.04
N ASP A 100 13.97 -6.35 11.64
CA ASP A 100 13.97 -7.13 10.39
C ASP A 100 15.18 -8.08 10.29
N SER A 101 15.42 -8.86 11.35
CA SER A 101 16.50 -9.87 11.39
C SER A 101 16.21 -11.06 10.46
N LEU A 102 17.10 -12.04 10.43
CA LEU A 102 16.92 -13.29 9.66
C LEU A 102 15.60 -14.02 9.98
N ILE A 103 15.00 -13.78 11.15
CA ILE A 103 13.66 -14.27 11.49
C ILE A 103 12.61 -13.74 10.50
N ALA A 104 12.68 -12.45 10.15
CA ALA A 104 11.77 -11.83 9.21
C ALA A 104 11.92 -12.43 7.80
N ASP A 105 13.16 -12.69 7.37
CA ASP A 105 13.44 -13.33 6.09
C ASP A 105 12.95 -14.78 6.05
N THR A 106 13.18 -15.55 7.11
CA THR A 106 12.66 -16.92 7.23
C THR A 106 11.14 -16.95 7.22
N VAL A 107 10.47 -16.04 7.94
CA VAL A 107 8.99 -15.98 7.97
C VAL A 107 8.44 -15.57 6.61
N LEU A 108 9.02 -14.56 5.95
CA LEU A 108 8.62 -14.16 4.61
C LEU A 108 8.79 -15.31 3.61
N ALA A 109 9.93 -15.98 3.64
CA ALA A 109 10.25 -17.07 2.73
C ALA A 109 9.34 -18.28 2.92
N SER A 110 9.20 -18.77 4.16
CA SER A 110 8.44 -20.00 4.43
C SER A 110 6.93 -19.76 4.40
N TYR A 111 6.42 -18.86 5.22
CA TYR A 111 4.98 -18.61 5.32
C TYR A 111 4.44 -17.70 4.22
N GLY A 112 5.21 -16.68 3.83
CA GLY A 112 4.80 -15.73 2.80
C GLY A 112 4.90 -16.30 1.38
N ARG A 113 6.07 -16.85 1.04
CA ARG A 113 6.44 -17.36 -0.30
C ARG A 113 6.27 -18.87 -0.48
N GLY A 114 6.03 -19.63 0.59
CA GLY A 114 5.78 -21.07 0.52
C GLY A 114 7.03 -21.92 0.36
N LEU A 115 8.21 -21.41 0.75
CA LEU A 115 9.40 -22.25 0.85
C LEU A 115 9.33 -23.21 2.05
N ASP A 116 10.07 -24.31 1.98
CA ASP A 116 10.17 -25.25 3.09
C ASP A 116 10.77 -24.57 4.34
N HIS A 117 10.09 -24.69 5.47
CA HIS A 117 10.44 -23.98 6.70
C HIS A 117 11.77 -24.44 7.28
N ASP A 118 12.00 -25.76 7.33
CA ASP A 118 13.20 -26.35 7.93
C ASP A 118 14.45 -26.06 7.09
N ALA A 119 14.31 -26.08 5.76
CA ALA A 119 15.36 -25.65 4.84
C ALA A 119 15.69 -24.16 5.04
N CYS A 120 14.69 -23.29 5.15
CA CYS A 120 14.90 -21.86 5.43
C CYS A 120 15.60 -21.67 6.79
N GLN A 121 15.16 -22.37 7.84
CA GLN A 121 15.79 -22.28 9.16
C GLN A 121 17.25 -22.74 9.14
N THR A 122 17.54 -23.85 8.44
CA THR A 122 18.90 -24.38 8.30
C THR A 122 19.83 -23.37 7.62
N ALA A 123 19.37 -22.77 6.52
CA ALA A 123 20.12 -21.75 5.81
C ALA A 123 20.29 -20.45 6.63
N ALA A 124 19.26 -20.02 7.35
CA ALA A 124 19.35 -18.85 8.22
C ALA A 124 20.34 -19.08 9.37
N ARG A 125 20.36 -20.28 9.97
CA ARG A 125 21.33 -20.64 11.02
C ARG A 125 22.77 -20.66 10.50
N LEU A 126 22.98 -21.12 9.26
CA LEU A 126 24.28 -21.05 8.61
C LEU A 126 24.71 -19.59 8.40
N ALA A 127 23.82 -18.76 7.87
CA ALA A 127 24.07 -17.35 7.63
C ALA A 127 24.39 -16.58 8.93
N SER A 128 23.72 -16.94 10.04
CA SER A 128 23.97 -16.31 11.34
C SER A 128 25.22 -16.82 12.05
N GLY A 129 25.91 -17.85 11.54
CA GLY A 129 26.97 -18.53 12.27
C GLY A 129 26.48 -19.16 13.58
N GLY A 130 25.18 -19.47 13.68
CA GLY A 130 24.52 -19.92 14.90
C GLY A 130 24.16 -18.82 15.90
N ARG A 131 24.36 -17.53 15.57
CA ARG A 131 23.87 -16.41 16.40
C ARG A 131 22.35 -16.39 16.40
N GLU A 132 21.78 -16.46 17.60
CA GLU A 132 20.36 -16.25 17.86
C GLU A 132 20.19 -14.97 18.72
N PRO A 133 19.09 -14.23 18.58
CA PRO A 133 18.77 -13.14 19.49
C PRO A 133 18.57 -13.65 20.92
N ASP A 134 19.07 -12.90 21.92
CA ASP A 134 18.82 -13.18 23.33
C ASP A 134 17.35 -12.95 23.69
N ILE A 135 16.72 -11.97 23.02
CA ILE A 135 15.30 -11.63 23.17
C ILE A 135 14.69 -11.39 21.80
N THR A 136 13.56 -12.04 21.52
CA THR A 136 12.76 -11.78 20.31
C THR A 136 11.41 -11.18 20.71
N LEU A 137 11.14 -10.00 20.14
CA LEU A 137 9.91 -9.24 20.33
C LEU A 137 9.09 -9.26 19.04
N LEU A 138 7.83 -9.71 19.11
CA LEU A 138 6.88 -9.66 18.03
C LEU A 138 5.87 -8.53 18.24
N PHE A 139 5.90 -7.52 17.39
CA PHE A 139 4.90 -6.47 17.30
C PHE A 139 3.72 -6.96 16.47
N ASP A 140 2.69 -7.49 17.14
CA ASP A 140 1.47 -7.93 16.49
C ASP A 140 0.54 -6.75 16.18
N SER A 141 0.10 -6.71 14.94
CA SER A 141 -0.90 -5.76 14.44
C SER A 141 -1.70 -6.44 13.35
N HIS A 142 -3.01 -6.17 13.32
CA HIS A 142 -3.88 -6.60 12.26
C HIS A 142 -3.43 -6.00 10.90
N PRO A 143 -3.45 -6.76 9.79
CA PRO A 143 -3.01 -6.27 8.48
C PRO A 143 -3.72 -4.98 8.03
N ALA A 144 -5.02 -4.86 8.30
CA ALA A 144 -5.79 -3.64 7.98
C ALA A 144 -5.30 -2.41 8.78
N THR A 145 -4.94 -2.58 10.05
CA THR A 145 -4.36 -1.51 10.88
C THR A 145 -2.98 -1.11 10.35
N GLY A 146 -2.12 -2.09 10.06
CA GLY A 146 -0.79 -1.85 9.51
C GLY A 146 -0.87 -1.10 8.19
N ARG A 147 -1.78 -1.51 7.29
CA ARG A 147 -2.03 -0.83 6.01
C ARG A 147 -2.48 0.61 6.20
N ALA A 148 -3.42 0.88 7.11
CA ALA A 148 -3.88 2.25 7.36
C ALA A 148 -2.72 3.17 7.80
N ARG A 149 -1.85 2.68 8.69
CA ARG A 149 -0.65 3.44 9.13
C ARG A 149 0.33 3.70 8.00
N VAL A 150 0.66 2.67 7.22
CA VAL A 150 1.56 2.79 6.06
C VAL A 150 1.03 3.81 5.05
N GLU A 151 -0.27 3.79 4.75
CA GLU A 151 -0.86 4.73 3.81
C GLU A 151 -0.89 6.16 4.37
N ILE A 152 -1.17 6.36 5.66
CA ILE A 152 -1.08 7.67 6.32
C ILE A 152 0.36 8.21 6.24
N ASP A 153 1.35 7.39 6.55
CA ASP A 153 2.76 7.81 6.51
C ASP A 153 3.21 8.15 5.09
N LYS A 154 2.78 7.38 4.08
CA LYS A 154 3.04 7.71 2.67
C LYS A 154 2.46 9.05 2.27
N VAL A 155 1.23 9.35 2.71
CA VAL A 155 0.58 10.64 2.43
C VAL A 155 1.35 11.79 3.08
N ARG A 156 1.74 11.66 4.35
CA ARG A 156 2.51 12.69 5.07
C ARG A 156 3.90 12.91 4.47
N GLN A 157 4.52 11.88 3.91
CA GLN A 157 5.88 11.95 3.37
C GLN A 157 5.94 12.19 1.86
N HIS A 158 4.81 12.46 1.20
CA HIS A 158 4.71 12.56 -0.27
C HIS A 158 5.34 11.38 -1.01
N ARG A 159 5.36 10.20 -0.39
CA ARG A 159 5.91 9.02 -1.05
C ARG A 159 4.95 8.61 -2.14
N GLN A 160 5.46 8.61 -3.37
CA GLN A 160 4.70 8.23 -4.56
C GLN A 160 4.11 6.83 -4.42
N ARG A 161 3.04 6.55 -5.17
CA ARG A 161 2.29 5.27 -5.14
C ARG A 161 3.04 4.13 -5.84
N PHE A 162 4.37 4.11 -5.82
CA PHE A 162 5.09 2.97 -6.36
C PHE A 162 4.93 1.80 -5.42
N ARG A 163 4.42 0.69 -5.94
CA ARG A 163 4.37 -0.55 -5.19
C ARG A 163 5.80 -1.05 -5.09
N GLU A 164 6.28 -1.26 -3.87
CA GLU A 164 7.44 -2.11 -3.67
C GLU A 164 7.12 -3.52 -4.17
N ARG A 165 8.15 -4.29 -4.54
CA ARG A 165 7.98 -5.65 -5.06
C ARG A 165 7.11 -6.53 -4.16
N ARG A 166 7.25 -6.42 -2.83
CA ARG A 166 6.41 -7.16 -1.87
C ARG A 166 4.92 -6.80 -1.99
N GLY A 167 4.62 -5.54 -2.26
CA GLY A 167 3.26 -5.05 -2.51
C GLY A 167 2.62 -5.65 -3.77
N LEU A 168 3.40 -6.22 -4.69
CA LEU A 168 2.87 -6.89 -5.88
C LEU A 168 2.08 -8.16 -5.54
N PHE A 169 2.24 -8.72 -4.34
CA PHE A 169 1.65 -9.98 -3.88
C PHE A 169 0.39 -9.82 -3.03
N GLY A 170 -0.06 -8.58 -2.84
CA GLY A 170 -1.35 -8.25 -2.24
C GLY A 170 -1.46 -8.50 -0.73
N SER A 171 -2.62 -8.13 -0.19
CA SER A 171 -2.96 -8.23 1.23
C SER A 171 -2.86 -9.66 1.79
N GLY A 172 -3.03 -10.68 0.96
CA GLY A 172 -2.89 -12.09 1.32
C GLY A 172 -1.46 -12.47 1.72
N LEU A 173 -0.42 -11.86 1.14
CA LEU A 173 0.96 -12.08 1.57
C LEU A 173 1.17 -11.59 3.01
N VAL A 174 0.70 -10.37 3.31
CA VAL A 174 0.82 -9.76 4.65
C VAL A 174 0.11 -10.60 5.71
N ALA A 175 -1.08 -11.11 5.39
CA ALA A 175 -1.83 -11.99 6.28
C ALA A 175 -1.06 -13.29 6.61
N ARG A 176 -0.47 -13.95 5.60
CA ARG A 176 0.33 -15.17 5.82
C ARG A 176 1.60 -14.90 6.61
N VAL A 177 2.29 -13.79 6.34
CA VAL A 177 3.48 -13.38 7.11
C VAL A 177 3.12 -13.13 8.58
N ARG A 178 2.00 -12.45 8.87
CA ARG A 178 1.50 -12.30 10.25
C ARG A 178 1.24 -13.66 10.91
N THR A 179 0.55 -14.57 10.22
CA THR A 179 0.30 -15.93 10.73
C THR A 179 1.60 -16.65 11.06
N GLY A 180 2.60 -16.58 10.17
CA GLY A 180 3.90 -17.20 10.40
C GLY A 180 4.64 -16.62 11.61
N TYR A 181 4.59 -15.31 11.81
CA TYR A 181 5.15 -14.69 13.02
C TYR A 181 4.46 -15.17 14.29
N LEU A 182 3.12 -15.20 14.32
CA LEU A 182 2.35 -15.64 15.48
C LEU A 182 2.65 -17.11 15.81
N GLN A 183 2.67 -17.97 14.81
CA GLN A 183 3.01 -19.39 14.97
C GLN A 183 4.42 -19.55 15.56
N LEU A 184 5.42 -18.88 14.96
CA LEU A 184 6.79 -18.93 15.44
C LEU A 184 6.93 -18.41 16.87
N ALA A 185 6.20 -17.35 17.22
CA ALA A 185 6.21 -16.79 18.56
C ALA A 185 5.63 -17.76 19.59
N HIS A 186 4.56 -18.48 19.25
CA HIS A 186 4.00 -19.52 20.11
C HIS A 186 4.94 -20.72 20.28
N GLU A 187 5.54 -21.21 19.19
CA GLU A 187 6.42 -22.38 19.20
C GLU A 187 7.72 -22.14 19.98
N ARG A 188 8.28 -20.93 19.89
CA ARG A 188 9.56 -20.56 20.50
C ARG A 188 9.44 -19.74 21.77
N GLY A 189 8.22 -19.43 22.21
CA GLY A 189 7.98 -18.61 23.39
C GLY A 189 8.47 -17.16 23.28
N HIS A 190 8.38 -16.57 22.08
CA HIS A 190 8.74 -15.15 21.89
C HIS A 190 7.72 -14.22 22.56
N HIS A 191 8.15 -13.02 22.95
CA HIS A 191 7.24 -12.04 23.54
C HIS A 191 6.37 -11.39 22.47
N ILE A 192 5.05 -11.48 22.61
CA ILE A 192 4.08 -10.84 21.73
C ILE A 192 3.65 -9.50 22.36
N LEU A 193 3.78 -8.43 21.58
CA LEU A 193 3.40 -7.07 21.92
C LEU A 193 2.22 -6.67 21.03
N HIS A 194 1.04 -6.54 21.62
CA HIS A 194 -0.14 -6.09 20.88
C HIS A 194 -0.19 -4.56 20.83
N GLY A 195 -0.21 -4.04 19.61
CA GLY A 195 -0.10 -2.62 19.34
C GLY A 195 -1.27 -2.08 18.51
N GLU A 196 -2.52 -2.41 18.83
CA GLU A 196 -3.66 -1.80 18.14
C GLU A 196 -3.92 -0.37 18.60
N ARG A 197 -4.23 -0.18 19.90
CA ARG A 197 -4.61 1.12 20.50
C ARG A 197 -3.57 1.70 21.48
N VAL A 198 -2.48 1.00 21.73
CA VAL A 198 -1.40 1.45 22.61
C VAL A 198 -0.61 2.56 21.93
N THR A 199 -0.11 3.54 22.67
CA THR A 199 0.84 4.54 22.13
C THR A 199 2.23 3.93 21.94
N ASP A 200 3.06 4.57 21.12
CA ASP A 200 4.43 4.09 20.86
C ASP A 200 5.27 4.12 22.14
N SER A 201 5.12 5.16 22.97
CA SER A 201 5.74 5.25 24.30
C SER A 201 5.25 4.16 25.25
N GLY A 202 3.96 3.79 25.20
CA GLY A 202 3.42 2.70 26.02
C GLY A 202 3.98 1.33 25.61
N LEU A 203 4.14 1.08 24.30
CA LEU A 203 4.82 -0.12 23.80
C LEU A 203 6.30 -0.13 24.19
N ALA A 204 6.99 1.01 24.07
CA ALA A 204 8.39 1.14 24.49
C ALA A 204 8.57 0.84 25.98
N GLN A 205 7.66 1.32 26.84
CA GLN A 205 7.67 1.01 28.25
C GLN A 205 7.53 -0.50 28.52
N ARG A 206 6.62 -1.19 27.82
CA ARG A 206 6.47 -2.66 27.92
C ARG A 206 7.72 -3.40 27.50
N VAL A 207 8.37 -2.94 26.42
CA VAL A 207 9.66 -3.51 26.01
C VAL A 207 10.68 -3.35 27.13
N LEU A 208 10.83 -2.15 27.71
CA LEU A 208 11.77 -1.91 28.80
C LEU A 208 11.49 -2.80 30.01
N GLN A 209 10.22 -3.01 30.39
CA GLN A 209 9.83 -3.94 31.47
C GLN A 209 10.27 -5.38 31.19
N ILE A 210 10.08 -5.86 29.94
CA ILE A 210 10.57 -7.17 29.50
C ILE A 210 12.10 -7.25 29.63
N LEU A 211 12.81 -6.19 29.22
CA LEU A 211 14.27 -6.15 29.31
C LEU A 211 14.79 -6.14 30.76
N ASP A 212 14.05 -5.48 31.66
CA ASP A 212 14.28 -5.42 33.11
C ASP A 212 13.95 -6.76 33.83
N GLY A 213 13.38 -7.75 33.12
CA GLY A 213 13.03 -9.06 33.68
C GLY A 213 11.76 -9.04 34.52
N GLU A 214 10.95 -7.98 34.41
CA GLU A 214 9.64 -7.93 35.03
C GLU A 214 8.76 -8.99 34.35
N SER A 215 8.19 -9.91 35.15
CA SER A 215 7.13 -10.80 34.64
C SER A 215 6.02 -9.92 34.09
N GLN A 216 5.50 -10.25 32.90
CA GLN A 216 4.39 -9.53 32.29
C GLN A 216 3.26 -9.40 33.32
N SER A 217 3.19 -8.27 34.02
CA SER A 217 2.03 -7.92 34.82
C SER A 217 0.88 -7.86 33.83
N SER A 218 -0.14 -8.65 34.09
CA SER A 218 -1.35 -8.88 33.30
C SER A 218 -2.14 -7.58 33.09
N THR A 219 -1.60 -6.67 32.29
CA THR A 219 -2.21 -5.40 31.90
C THR A 219 -1.90 -5.12 30.43
N THR A 220 -1.98 -6.14 29.57
CA THR A 220 -2.55 -5.89 28.24
C THR A 220 -3.99 -5.47 28.53
N ALA A 221 -4.28 -4.17 28.38
CA ALA A 221 -5.64 -3.72 28.51
C ALA A 221 -6.47 -4.45 27.44
N ALA A 222 -7.72 -4.81 27.74
CA ALA A 222 -8.57 -5.54 26.79
C ALA A 222 -8.65 -4.85 25.40
N ASN A 223 -8.40 -3.54 25.36
CA ASN A 223 -8.42 -2.70 24.16
C ASN A 223 -7.15 -2.81 23.29
N ASP A 224 -6.05 -3.37 23.78
CA ASP A 224 -4.75 -3.39 23.07
C ASP A 224 -4.74 -4.35 21.88
N ASN A 225 -5.66 -5.32 21.91
CA ASN A 225 -5.89 -6.30 20.85
C ASN A 225 -7.03 -5.89 19.93
N GLN A 226 -7.72 -4.79 20.23
CA GLN A 226 -8.88 -4.35 19.47
C GLN A 226 -8.51 -3.21 18.52
N PRO A 227 -8.54 -3.42 17.20
CA PRO A 227 -8.25 -2.37 16.24
C PRO A 227 -9.17 -1.14 16.37
N HIS A 228 -8.68 0.04 15.98
CA HIS A 228 -9.52 1.26 15.94
C HIS A 228 -10.68 1.17 14.94
N TRP A 229 -10.54 0.35 13.89
CA TRP A 229 -11.56 0.13 12.88
C TRP A 229 -12.61 -0.92 13.28
N GLN A 230 -12.47 -1.51 14.48
CA GLN A 230 -13.49 -2.35 15.11
C GLN A 230 -14.21 -1.55 16.19
N VAL A 231 -15.49 -1.26 15.96
CA VAL A 231 -16.35 -0.42 16.80
C VAL A 231 -17.62 -1.17 17.21
N PRO A 232 -18.37 -0.71 18.22
CA PRO A 232 -19.66 -1.33 18.57
C PRO A 232 -20.60 -1.47 17.37
N GLU A 233 -21.28 -2.62 17.27
CA GLU A 233 -22.07 -2.99 16.07
C GLU A 233 -23.14 -1.96 15.67
N ALA A 234 -23.68 -1.21 16.63
CA ALA A 234 -24.74 -0.22 16.40
C ALA A 234 -24.23 1.15 15.95
N TRP A 235 -22.91 1.34 15.83
CA TRP A 235 -22.34 2.64 15.50
C TRP A 235 -22.45 2.98 14.01
N THR A 236 -22.74 4.25 13.76
CA THR A 236 -22.60 4.88 12.45
C THR A 236 -21.14 5.23 12.15
N LEU A 237 -20.82 5.51 10.88
CA LEU A 237 -19.48 5.98 10.50
C LEU A 237 -19.09 7.25 11.28
N GLY A 238 -19.99 8.21 11.43
CA GLY A 238 -19.72 9.46 12.15
C GLY A 238 -19.36 9.23 13.63
N GLN A 239 -20.09 8.33 14.32
CA GLN A 239 -19.77 7.96 15.69
C GLN A 239 -18.40 7.28 15.81
N ALA A 240 -18.06 6.41 14.86
CA ALA A 240 -16.75 5.78 14.80
C ALA A 240 -15.63 6.81 14.60
N MET A 241 -15.81 7.79 13.71
CA MET A 241 -14.80 8.82 13.46
C MET A 241 -14.55 9.69 14.68
N ALA A 242 -15.60 10.04 15.43
CA ALA A 242 -15.49 10.85 16.64
C ALA A 242 -14.68 10.18 17.77
N SER A 243 -14.52 8.85 17.74
CA SER A 243 -13.82 8.11 18.79
C SER A 243 -12.36 7.75 18.46
N MET A 244 -11.87 8.08 17.26
CA MET A 244 -10.56 7.63 16.79
C MET A 244 -9.57 8.79 16.62
N PRO A 245 -8.25 8.51 16.60
CA PRO A 245 -7.25 9.53 16.32
C PRO A 245 -7.52 10.27 15.00
N THR A 246 -7.30 11.58 14.98
CA THR A 246 -7.58 12.48 13.84
C THR A 246 -7.08 11.95 12.51
N ALA A 247 -5.82 11.49 12.44
CA ALA A 247 -5.23 10.97 11.22
C ALA A 247 -5.96 9.71 10.68
N LEU A 248 -6.42 8.83 11.57
CA LEU A 248 -7.22 7.67 11.18
C LEU A 248 -8.61 8.09 10.72
N ALA A 249 -9.24 9.06 11.40
CA ALA A 249 -10.55 9.57 10.99
C ALA A 249 -10.49 10.23 9.61
N LEU A 250 -9.43 11.00 9.33
CA LEU A 250 -9.15 11.59 8.01
C LEU A 250 -8.94 10.49 6.96
N TYR A 251 -8.19 9.44 7.30
CA TYR A 251 -8.01 8.27 6.43
C TYR A 251 -9.34 7.61 6.05
N PHE A 252 -10.17 7.31 7.05
CA PHE A 252 -11.46 6.64 6.87
C PHE A 252 -12.55 7.51 6.26
N THR A 253 -12.40 8.83 6.21
CA THR A 253 -13.34 9.75 5.55
C THR A 253 -12.81 10.35 4.25
N ALA A 254 -11.61 9.95 3.80
CA ALA A 254 -11.03 10.42 2.55
C ALA A 254 -11.95 10.19 1.34
N GLY A 255 -12.24 11.23 0.58
CA GLY A 255 -13.12 11.21 -0.58
C GLY A 255 -14.61 11.22 -0.25
N LEU A 256 -14.98 11.29 1.03
CA LEU A 256 -16.37 11.38 1.50
C LEU A 256 -16.69 12.80 1.99
N SER A 257 -17.91 13.24 1.72
CA SER A 257 -18.45 14.50 2.24
C SER A 257 -18.62 14.50 3.75
N ALA A 258 -18.85 13.31 4.36
CA ALA A 258 -18.87 13.13 5.81
C ALA A 258 -17.57 13.58 6.51
N GLY A 259 -16.44 13.64 5.80
CA GLY A 259 -15.16 14.10 6.34
C GLY A 259 -14.90 15.61 6.26
N ARG A 260 -15.79 16.40 5.65
CA ARG A 260 -15.53 17.84 5.39
C ARG A 260 -15.31 18.65 6.67
N VAL A 261 -16.14 18.43 7.69
CA VAL A 261 -16.02 19.15 8.98
C VAL A 261 -14.67 18.82 9.63
N LEU A 262 -14.34 17.53 9.71
CA LEU A 262 -13.06 17.07 10.26
C LEU A 262 -11.85 17.65 9.50
N ARG A 263 -11.89 17.66 8.16
CA ARG A 263 -10.83 18.28 7.35
C ARG A 263 -10.71 19.78 7.62
N ASN A 264 -11.82 20.49 7.80
CA ASN A 264 -11.81 21.93 8.06
C ASN A 264 -11.17 22.24 9.42
N GLU A 265 -11.44 21.42 10.43
CA GLU A 265 -10.84 21.55 11.77
C GLU A 265 -9.35 21.17 11.77
N ALA A 266 -8.97 20.13 11.03
CA ALA A 266 -7.62 19.58 11.05
C ALA A 266 -6.66 20.14 9.98
N ILE A 267 -7.11 21.02 9.07
CA ILE A 267 -6.29 21.47 7.91
C ILE A 267 -4.93 22.07 8.30
N ASN A 268 -4.85 22.71 9.47
CA ASN A 268 -3.61 23.33 9.95
C ASN A 268 -2.65 22.30 10.58
N GLU A 269 -3.17 21.22 11.14
CA GLU A 269 -2.37 20.18 11.81
C GLU A 269 -1.99 19.04 10.85
N GLU A 270 -2.89 18.68 9.94
CA GLU A 270 -2.76 17.57 8.98
C GLU A 270 -3.07 18.01 7.53
N PRO A 271 -2.35 19.01 6.98
CA PRO A 271 -2.64 19.54 5.66
C PRO A 271 -2.56 18.48 4.55
N GLN A 272 -1.59 17.56 4.61
CA GLN A 272 -1.42 16.50 3.61
C GLN A 272 -2.61 15.54 3.58
N LEU A 273 -3.05 15.06 4.75
CA LEU A 273 -4.19 14.12 4.84
C LEU A 273 -5.49 14.81 4.45
N CYS A 274 -5.68 16.07 4.84
CA CYS A 274 -6.86 16.85 4.45
C CYS A 274 -6.91 17.05 2.93
N ALA A 275 -5.81 17.47 2.30
CA ALA A 275 -5.73 17.65 0.85
C ALA A 275 -5.90 16.32 0.09
N TRP A 276 -5.32 15.23 0.59
CA TRP A 276 -5.46 13.89 0.00
C TRP A 276 -6.89 13.36 0.10
N GLY A 277 -7.58 13.71 1.19
CA GLY A 277 -8.93 13.25 1.50
C GLY A 277 -10.07 14.08 0.92
N LEU A 278 -9.80 15.11 0.11
CA LEU A 278 -10.86 15.95 -0.47
C LEU A 278 -11.83 15.13 -1.32
N ASP A 279 -13.13 15.34 -1.12
CA ASP A 279 -14.15 14.83 -2.01
C ASP A 279 -14.32 15.71 -3.28
N PRO A 280 -15.01 15.23 -4.33
CA PRO A 280 -15.18 15.97 -5.59
C PRO A 280 -15.74 17.40 -5.47
N ALA A 281 -16.52 17.70 -4.43
CA ALA A 281 -17.14 19.00 -4.21
C ALA A 281 -16.68 19.66 -2.90
N ASP A 282 -15.50 19.28 -2.39
CA ASP A 282 -14.98 19.80 -1.13
C ASP A 282 -14.65 21.31 -1.23
N PRO A 283 -15.19 22.16 -0.33
CA PRO A 283 -14.93 23.60 -0.34
C PRO A 283 -13.50 23.97 0.10
N LEU A 284 -12.77 23.08 0.78
CA LEU A 284 -11.41 23.36 1.24
C LEU A 284 -10.36 23.33 0.12
N ARG A 285 -10.76 22.98 -1.11
CA ARG A 285 -9.79 22.67 -2.17
C ARG A 285 -8.82 23.80 -2.48
N GLU A 286 -9.29 25.04 -2.56
CA GLU A 286 -8.42 26.18 -2.88
C GLU A 286 -7.43 26.46 -1.74
N GLN A 287 -7.89 26.43 -0.49
CA GLN A 287 -7.03 26.56 0.70
C GLN A 287 -6.02 25.42 0.76
N ALA A 288 -6.47 24.17 0.56
CA ALA A 288 -5.61 23.01 0.55
C ALA A 288 -4.60 23.06 -0.59
N ALA A 289 -4.98 23.52 -1.79
CA ALA A 289 -4.06 23.64 -2.93
C ALA A 289 -2.95 24.68 -2.70
N ALA A 290 -3.18 25.68 -1.86
CA ALA A 290 -2.17 26.68 -1.54
C ALA A 290 -0.96 26.08 -0.77
N VAL A 291 -1.18 25.00 -0.02
CA VAL A 291 -0.15 24.31 0.78
C VAL A 291 0.24 22.97 0.14
N GLU A 292 -0.75 22.23 -0.34
CA GLU A 292 -0.65 20.84 -0.81
C GLU A 292 -1.24 20.66 -2.24
N PRO A 293 -0.68 21.33 -3.26
CA PRO A 293 -1.25 21.37 -4.61
C PRO A 293 -1.35 19.98 -5.25
N ASN A 294 -0.36 19.11 -5.03
CA ASN A 294 -0.34 17.76 -5.60
C ASN A 294 -1.57 16.92 -5.20
N TYR A 295 -1.95 16.96 -3.92
CA TYR A 295 -3.12 16.23 -3.45
C TYR A 295 -4.41 16.96 -3.80
N ALA A 296 -4.46 18.27 -3.58
CA ALA A 296 -5.66 19.05 -3.76
C ALA A 296 -6.15 19.06 -5.22
N LEU A 297 -5.26 19.29 -6.19
CA LEU A 297 -5.64 19.31 -7.61
C LEU A 297 -6.00 17.92 -8.13
N ARG A 298 -5.33 16.87 -7.65
CA ARG A 298 -5.65 15.47 -8.00
C ARG A 298 -7.07 15.07 -7.64
N SER A 299 -7.67 15.69 -6.61
CA SER A 299 -9.07 15.45 -6.23
C SER A 299 -10.06 15.79 -7.35
N LEU A 300 -9.71 16.70 -8.28
CA LEU A 300 -10.55 17.12 -9.41
C LEU A 300 -10.74 16.03 -10.46
N GLY A 301 -9.76 15.13 -10.63
CA GLY A 301 -9.89 14.00 -11.56
C GLY A 301 -10.23 14.37 -12.99
N CYS A 302 -11.19 13.66 -13.58
CA CYS A 302 -11.62 13.90 -14.94
C CYS A 302 -12.59 15.09 -15.09
N ARG A 303 -12.72 15.97 -14.06
CA ARG A 303 -13.52 17.19 -14.17
C ARG A 303 -13.04 18.00 -15.39
N PRO A 304 -13.94 18.36 -16.34
CA PRO A 304 -13.60 19.24 -17.44
C PRO A 304 -12.92 20.54 -16.99
N ILE A 305 -12.05 21.10 -17.82
CA ILE A 305 -11.44 22.42 -17.54
C ILE A 305 -12.42 23.51 -17.94
N GLU A 306 -13.00 24.18 -16.95
CA GLU A 306 -13.87 25.33 -17.16
C GLU A 306 -13.08 26.65 -17.10
N PRO A 307 -13.64 27.79 -17.53
CA PRO A 307 -13.05 29.10 -17.26
C PRO A 307 -12.82 29.31 -15.75
N GLU A 308 -11.67 29.91 -15.40
CA GLU A 308 -11.27 30.20 -14.00
C GLU A 308 -11.02 28.95 -13.15
N ASP A 309 -10.84 27.78 -13.77
CA ASP A 309 -10.50 26.55 -13.07
C ASP A 309 -9.22 26.71 -12.24
N VAL A 310 -9.24 26.21 -11.01
CA VAL A 310 -8.12 26.27 -10.08
C VAL A 310 -6.82 25.71 -10.69
N ARG A 311 -6.89 24.73 -11.62
CA ARG A 311 -5.71 24.20 -12.32
C ARG A 311 -5.00 25.28 -13.13
N GLU A 312 -5.72 26.21 -13.75
CA GLU A 312 -5.14 27.32 -14.54
C GLU A 312 -4.34 28.29 -13.63
N GLN A 313 -4.79 28.48 -12.39
CA GLN A 313 -4.15 29.37 -11.42
C GLN A 313 -2.81 28.83 -10.88
N PHE A 314 -2.60 27.50 -10.94
CA PHE A 314 -1.43 26.82 -10.40
C PHE A 314 -0.39 26.42 -11.46
N ILE A 315 -0.59 26.74 -12.74
CA ILE A 315 0.32 26.37 -13.84
C ILE A 315 1.77 26.80 -13.55
N SER A 316 1.98 28.01 -13.03
CA SER A 316 3.32 28.54 -12.73
C SER A 316 3.85 28.12 -11.36
N ARG A 317 2.96 27.83 -10.40
CA ARG A 317 3.33 27.54 -9.00
C ARG A 317 3.59 26.07 -8.75
N ALA A 318 2.84 25.19 -9.40
CA ALA A 318 2.88 23.74 -9.21
C ALA A 318 2.58 22.99 -10.53
N PRO A 319 3.44 23.14 -11.56
CA PRO A 319 3.21 22.55 -12.88
C PRO A 319 3.03 21.03 -12.84
N ASP A 320 3.79 20.30 -12.02
CA ASP A 320 3.65 18.85 -11.85
C ASP A 320 2.28 18.45 -11.31
N ALA A 321 1.77 19.21 -10.33
CA ALA A 321 0.45 18.99 -9.72
C ALA A 321 -0.67 19.20 -10.74
N VAL A 322 -0.54 20.25 -11.56
CA VAL A 322 -1.48 20.56 -12.63
C VAL A 322 -1.48 19.44 -13.66
N ALA A 323 -0.34 19.04 -14.20
CA ALA A 323 -0.25 17.95 -15.16
C ALA A 323 -0.81 16.62 -14.60
N SER A 324 -0.47 16.29 -13.36
CA SER A 324 -0.96 15.10 -12.64
C SER A 324 -2.47 15.11 -12.36
N SER A 325 -3.14 16.25 -12.53
CA SER A 325 -4.60 16.39 -12.39
C SER A 325 -5.38 16.23 -13.71
N LEU A 326 -4.68 16.10 -14.84
CA LEU A 326 -5.28 15.96 -16.17
C LEU A 326 -5.55 14.53 -16.70
N PRO A 327 -5.19 13.41 -16.03
CA PRO A 327 -5.64 12.08 -16.45
C PRO A 327 -7.13 12.02 -16.79
N PHE A 328 -7.46 11.43 -17.95
CA PHE A 328 -8.83 11.33 -18.48
C PHE A 328 -9.56 12.67 -18.74
N VAL A 329 -8.85 13.80 -18.74
CA VAL A 329 -9.40 15.11 -19.12
C VAL A 329 -9.09 15.39 -20.59
N SER A 330 -10.14 15.63 -21.37
CA SER A 330 -10.07 16.00 -22.79
C SER A 330 -10.56 17.44 -23.01
N GLY A 331 -10.30 17.99 -24.20
CA GLY A 331 -10.77 19.31 -24.62
C GLY A 331 -9.65 20.32 -24.81
N GLU A 332 -9.94 21.37 -25.59
CA GLU A 332 -8.94 22.34 -26.06
C GLU A 332 -8.16 23.00 -24.92
N ARG A 333 -8.83 23.37 -23.81
CA ARG A 333 -8.17 23.96 -22.63
C ARG A 333 -7.15 23.01 -22.00
N ALA A 334 -7.52 21.74 -21.82
CA ALA A 334 -6.61 20.73 -21.28
C ALA A 334 -5.41 20.51 -22.20
N ASP A 335 -5.63 20.52 -23.51
CA ASP A 335 -4.58 20.34 -24.52
C ASP A 335 -3.62 21.53 -24.56
N ARG A 336 -4.13 22.76 -24.38
CA ARG A 336 -3.29 23.96 -24.20
C ARG A 336 -2.42 23.87 -22.94
N ILE A 337 -2.98 23.43 -21.81
CA ILE A 337 -2.22 23.24 -20.56
C ILE A 337 -1.12 22.18 -20.78
N ARG A 338 -1.44 21.03 -21.37
CA ARG A 338 -0.45 19.98 -21.66
C ARG A 338 0.68 20.49 -22.56
N ASN A 339 0.37 21.22 -23.63
CA ASN A 339 1.38 21.81 -24.51
C ASN A 339 2.27 22.82 -23.78
N GLN A 340 1.68 23.68 -22.94
CA GLN A 340 2.44 24.65 -22.15
C GLN A 340 3.40 23.97 -21.16
N LEU A 341 2.96 22.88 -20.55
CA LEU A 341 3.72 22.13 -19.55
C LEU A 341 4.69 21.11 -20.14
N ALA A 342 4.55 20.73 -21.42
CA ALA A 342 5.31 19.66 -22.06
C ALA A 342 6.83 19.85 -21.97
N GLU A 343 7.30 21.10 -21.96
CA GLU A 343 8.73 21.40 -21.82
C GLU A 343 9.18 21.60 -20.38
N VAL A 344 8.25 21.86 -19.46
CA VAL A 344 8.54 22.13 -18.04
C VAL A 344 8.54 20.83 -17.24
N VAL A 345 7.50 20.01 -17.43
CA VAL A 345 7.23 18.76 -16.69
C VAL A 345 6.80 17.65 -17.66
N PRO A 346 7.71 17.21 -18.57
CA PRO A 346 7.39 16.29 -19.66
C PRO A 346 6.81 14.96 -19.17
N GLY A 347 7.33 14.42 -18.07
CA GLY A 347 6.89 13.17 -17.46
C GLY A 347 5.44 13.18 -16.99
N PRO A 348 5.06 14.11 -16.09
CA PRO A 348 3.66 14.26 -15.66
C PRO A 348 2.70 14.56 -16.83
N VAL A 349 3.15 15.31 -17.84
CA VAL A 349 2.35 15.53 -19.05
C VAL A 349 2.14 14.24 -19.84
N LEU A 350 3.18 13.42 -20.02
CA LEU A 350 3.09 12.11 -20.65
C LEU A 350 2.09 11.21 -19.91
N ALA A 351 2.22 11.08 -18.59
CA ALA A 351 1.34 10.27 -17.75
C ALA A 351 -0.13 10.75 -17.80
N SER A 352 -0.36 12.04 -18.03
CA SER A 352 -1.70 12.63 -18.13
C SER A 352 -2.49 12.23 -19.38
N LEU A 353 -1.83 11.57 -20.36
CA LEU A 353 -2.43 11.12 -21.62
C LEU A 353 -3.15 9.76 -21.51
N ILE A 354 -3.17 9.15 -20.33
CA ILE A 354 -3.93 7.91 -20.07
C ILE A 354 -5.36 7.99 -20.60
N GLY A 355 -5.81 6.93 -21.26
CA GLY A 355 -7.16 6.84 -21.85
C GLY A 355 -7.37 7.66 -23.13
N ARG A 356 -6.34 8.34 -23.65
CA ARG A 356 -6.42 9.11 -24.90
C ARG A 356 -5.63 8.46 -26.03
N ASP A 357 -6.36 8.09 -27.07
CA ASP A 357 -5.84 7.48 -28.30
C ASP A 357 -6.12 8.35 -29.55
N ASP A 358 -6.35 9.65 -29.34
CA ASP A 358 -6.56 10.63 -30.42
C ASP A 358 -5.23 11.12 -31.04
N ALA A 359 -5.32 11.87 -32.14
CA ALA A 359 -4.15 12.36 -32.88
C ALA A 359 -3.25 13.29 -32.04
N PHE A 360 -3.84 14.14 -31.20
CA PHE A 360 -3.09 15.04 -30.33
C PHE A 360 -2.30 14.24 -29.28
N ALA A 361 -2.95 13.31 -28.60
CA ALA A 361 -2.31 12.46 -27.61
C ALA A 361 -1.22 11.58 -28.23
N THR A 362 -1.44 11.08 -29.44
CA THR A 362 -0.45 10.27 -30.18
C THR A 362 0.83 11.06 -30.45
N GLU A 363 0.72 12.27 -30.98
CA GLU A 363 1.87 13.11 -31.30
C GLU A 363 2.63 13.51 -30.03
N LEU A 364 1.90 13.97 -29.01
CA LEU A 364 2.51 14.41 -27.77
C LEU A 364 3.21 13.25 -27.03
N ARG A 365 2.60 12.05 -27.04
CA ARG A 365 3.20 10.85 -26.44
C ARG A 365 4.51 10.46 -27.13
N LYS A 366 4.54 10.46 -28.46
CA LYS A 366 5.77 10.15 -29.25
C LYS A 366 6.87 11.16 -28.96
N ARG A 367 6.54 12.46 -28.90
CA ARG A 367 7.50 13.52 -28.60
C ARG A 367 8.10 13.41 -27.18
N LEU A 368 7.29 13.00 -26.20
CA LEU A 368 7.70 13.00 -24.79
C LEU A 368 8.20 11.64 -24.28
N TRP A 369 8.09 10.57 -25.07
CA TRP A 369 8.36 9.20 -24.62
C TRP A 369 9.71 9.04 -23.90
N GLU A 370 10.80 9.45 -24.55
CA GLU A 370 12.17 9.32 -24.02
C GLU A 370 12.46 10.23 -22.82
N ARG A 371 11.56 11.18 -22.52
CA ARG A 371 11.68 12.11 -21.39
C ARG A 371 10.86 11.68 -20.18
N GLY A 372 10.02 10.65 -20.32
CA GLY A 372 9.22 10.11 -19.23
C GLY A 372 9.91 8.96 -18.52
N ALA A 373 9.67 8.84 -17.21
CA ALA A 373 10.04 7.67 -16.46
C ALA A 373 9.17 6.45 -16.86
N PRO A 374 9.63 5.20 -16.61
CA PRO A 374 8.91 4.00 -17.05
C PRO A 374 7.46 3.90 -16.55
N ASP A 375 7.14 4.44 -15.38
CA ASP A 375 5.78 4.49 -14.85
C ASP A 375 4.89 5.50 -15.58
N GLU A 376 5.43 6.65 -15.95
CA GLU A 376 4.73 7.67 -16.73
C GLU A 376 4.46 7.18 -18.15
N GLN A 377 5.45 6.49 -18.75
CA GLN A 377 5.33 5.79 -20.02
C GLN A 377 4.22 4.73 -19.96
N ALA A 378 4.27 3.83 -18.97
CA ALA A 378 3.28 2.78 -18.76
C ALA A 378 1.87 3.33 -18.55
N GLN A 379 1.74 4.39 -17.74
CA GLN A 379 0.46 5.06 -17.52
C GLN A 379 -0.06 5.69 -18.80
N SER A 380 0.81 6.32 -19.61
CA SER A 380 0.40 7.04 -20.81
C SER A 380 -0.24 6.14 -21.88
N VAL A 381 0.16 4.87 -21.97
CA VAL A 381 -0.38 3.89 -22.94
C VAL A 381 -1.50 3.03 -22.36
N ALA A 382 -1.80 3.14 -21.07
CA ALA A 382 -2.94 2.44 -20.49
C ALA A 382 -4.25 2.93 -21.13
N PHE A 383 -5.13 1.98 -21.41
CA PHE A 383 -6.41 2.13 -22.11
C PHE A 383 -6.33 2.54 -23.59
N CYS A 384 -5.14 2.67 -24.17
CA CYS A 384 -5.00 2.84 -25.62
C CYS A 384 -5.25 1.52 -26.36
N ARG A 385 -6.11 1.53 -27.39
CA ARG A 385 -6.54 0.31 -28.08
C ARG A 385 -5.80 0.06 -29.38
N HIS A 386 -5.25 1.11 -29.98
CA HIS A 386 -4.58 1.00 -31.27
C HIS A 386 -3.29 0.19 -31.19
N GLU A 387 -3.08 -0.70 -32.16
CA GLU A 387 -1.91 -1.60 -32.25
C GLU A 387 -0.56 -0.89 -32.36
N GLN A 388 -0.53 0.42 -32.68
CA GLN A 388 0.70 1.20 -32.74
C GLN A 388 1.44 1.24 -31.39
N TRP A 389 0.73 0.99 -30.28
CA TRP A 389 1.31 0.99 -28.93
C TRP A 389 1.87 -0.37 -28.52
N THR A 390 1.73 -1.42 -29.34
CA THR A 390 2.19 -2.78 -29.01
C THR A 390 3.70 -2.82 -28.76
N GLY A 391 4.52 -2.25 -29.66
CA GLY A 391 5.98 -2.24 -29.47
C GLY A 391 6.43 -1.45 -28.24
N TYR A 392 5.72 -0.38 -27.87
CA TYR A 392 5.96 0.37 -26.65
C TYR A 392 5.66 -0.47 -25.39
N ARG A 393 4.58 -1.26 -25.42
CA ARG A 393 4.24 -2.18 -24.33
C ARG A 393 5.23 -3.32 -24.21
N GLU A 394 5.68 -3.90 -25.32
CA GLU A 394 6.72 -4.94 -25.31
C GLU A 394 8.01 -4.42 -24.67
N HIS A 395 8.43 -3.19 -25.02
CA HIS A 395 9.56 -2.56 -24.38
C HIS A 395 9.37 -2.43 -22.87
N LEU A 396 8.21 -1.92 -22.42
CA LEU A 396 7.90 -1.77 -21.00
C LEU A 396 7.83 -3.12 -20.26
N LEU A 397 7.29 -4.16 -20.89
CA LEU A 397 7.27 -5.51 -20.33
C LEU A 397 8.69 -6.05 -20.12
N ALA A 398 9.62 -5.72 -21.01
CA ALA A 398 11.02 -6.12 -20.90
C ALA A 398 11.82 -5.31 -19.87
N THR A 399 11.50 -4.03 -19.67
CA THR A 399 12.36 -3.10 -18.89
C THR A 399 11.75 -2.60 -17.58
N ALA A 400 10.43 -2.62 -17.44
CA ALA A 400 9.70 -1.97 -16.34
C ALA A 400 8.92 -2.96 -15.43
N GLY A 401 9.05 -4.26 -15.66
CA GLY A 401 8.48 -5.33 -14.82
C GLY A 401 6.98 -5.14 -14.58
N ALA A 402 6.58 -4.93 -13.32
CA ALA A 402 5.18 -4.76 -12.95
C ALA A 402 4.46 -3.60 -13.66
N LEU A 403 5.18 -2.52 -13.98
CA LEU A 403 4.60 -1.37 -14.69
C LEU A 403 4.24 -1.72 -16.14
N GLY A 404 5.04 -2.56 -16.80
CA GLY A 404 4.73 -3.07 -18.13
C GLY A 404 3.46 -3.93 -18.15
N ILE A 405 3.21 -4.69 -17.09
CA ILE A 405 1.97 -5.47 -16.93
C ILE A 405 0.76 -4.55 -16.74
N GLU A 406 0.86 -3.51 -15.91
CA GLU A 406 -0.24 -2.56 -15.70
C GLU A 406 -0.55 -1.74 -16.97
N ALA A 407 0.41 -1.58 -17.88
CA ALA A 407 0.24 -0.94 -19.19
C ALA A 407 -0.61 -1.77 -20.18
N LEU A 408 -0.88 -3.04 -19.88
CA LEU A 408 -1.75 -3.92 -20.67
C LEU A 408 -3.24 -3.60 -20.52
N ARG A 409 -3.62 -2.69 -19.61
CA ARG A 409 -5.01 -2.22 -19.48
C ARG A 409 -5.53 -1.68 -20.81
N GLY A 410 -6.66 -2.21 -21.26
CA GLY A 410 -7.30 -1.86 -22.54
C GLY A 410 -6.53 -2.29 -23.81
N ALA A 411 -5.46 -3.08 -23.68
CA ALA A 411 -4.74 -3.63 -24.83
C ALA A 411 -5.55 -4.78 -25.48
N PRO A 412 -5.33 -5.08 -26.78
CA PRO A 412 -5.95 -6.22 -27.45
C PRO A 412 -5.69 -7.54 -26.71
N LEU A 413 -6.74 -8.36 -26.54
CA LEU A 413 -6.69 -9.58 -25.71
C LEU A 413 -5.66 -10.60 -26.20
N GLU A 414 -5.56 -10.79 -27.53
CA GLU A 414 -4.60 -11.73 -28.12
C GLU A 414 -3.15 -11.35 -27.82
N PHE A 415 -2.87 -10.05 -27.69
CA PHE A 415 -1.57 -9.55 -27.27
C PHE A 415 -1.39 -9.63 -25.76
N ALA A 416 -2.37 -9.20 -24.97
CA ALA A 416 -2.23 -9.05 -23.52
C ALA A 416 -2.23 -10.39 -22.77
N ASP A 417 -3.09 -11.33 -23.15
CA ASP A 417 -3.34 -12.55 -22.37
C ASP A 417 -2.07 -13.39 -22.11
N PRO A 418 -1.20 -13.68 -23.09
CA PRO A 418 0.02 -14.44 -22.85
C PRO A 418 0.90 -13.85 -21.73
N TRP A 419 1.02 -12.51 -21.69
CA TRP A 419 1.79 -11.81 -20.67
C TRP A 419 1.12 -11.87 -19.29
N LEU A 420 -0.21 -11.76 -19.25
CA LEU A 420 -0.98 -11.84 -18.00
C LEU A 420 -0.89 -13.23 -17.37
N TYR A 421 -1.03 -14.30 -18.15
CA TYR A 421 -0.85 -15.68 -17.66
C TYR A 421 0.58 -15.93 -17.18
N HIS A 422 1.59 -15.51 -17.96
CA HIS A 422 2.99 -15.67 -17.57
C HIS A 422 3.32 -14.95 -16.26
N SER A 423 2.69 -13.79 -16.04
CA SER A 423 3.00 -12.91 -14.92
C SER A 423 2.10 -13.09 -13.69
N ALA A 424 1.09 -13.98 -13.76
CA ALA A 424 0.08 -14.17 -12.71
C ALA A 424 0.72 -14.42 -11.33
N ASP A 425 1.68 -15.34 -11.24
CA ASP A 425 2.34 -15.67 -9.98
C ASP A 425 3.53 -14.74 -9.65
N LEU A 426 3.99 -13.94 -10.61
CA LEU A 426 5.15 -13.04 -10.46
C LEU A 426 4.73 -11.66 -9.94
N ALA A 427 3.59 -11.14 -10.41
CA ALA A 427 3.07 -9.83 -10.05
C ALA A 427 1.53 -9.83 -10.03
N PRO A 428 0.89 -10.62 -9.13
CA PRO A 428 -0.54 -10.89 -9.19
C PRO A 428 -1.40 -9.63 -9.08
N THR A 429 -1.01 -8.65 -8.26
CA THR A 429 -1.79 -7.40 -8.15
C THR A 429 -1.66 -6.49 -9.37
N ALA A 430 -0.57 -6.59 -10.13
CA ALA A 430 -0.43 -5.90 -11.42
C ALA A 430 -1.32 -6.56 -12.48
N VAL A 431 -1.37 -7.89 -12.49
CA VAL A 431 -2.30 -8.66 -13.34
C VAL A 431 -3.75 -8.32 -13.00
N LEU A 432 -4.14 -8.34 -11.72
CA LEU A 432 -5.49 -7.96 -11.28
C LEU A 432 -5.85 -6.52 -11.66
N CYS A 433 -4.87 -5.60 -11.64
CA CYS A 433 -5.04 -4.23 -12.14
C CYS A 433 -5.31 -4.24 -13.67
N ALA A 434 -4.53 -5.03 -14.43
CA ALA A 434 -4.70 -5.17 -15.87
C ALA A 434 -6.03 -5.82 -16.29
N LEU A 435 -6.66 -6.62 -15.40
CA LEU A 435 -7.96 -7.24 -15.62
C LEU A 435 -9.16 -6.33 -15.33
N GLN A 436 -8.96 -5.14 -14.76
CA GLN A 436 -10.07 -4.24 -14.44
C GLN A 436 -10.89 -3.91 -15.69
N GLY A 437 -12.21 -4.03 -15.57
CA GLY A 437 -13.15 -3.84 -16.68
C GLY A 437 -13.36 -5.06 -17.59
N ARG A 438 -12.56 -6.12 -17.46
CA ARG A 438 -12.72 -7.36 -18.25
C ARG A 438 -13.68 -8.35 -17.60
N SER A 439 -14.67 -8.82 -18.35
CA SER A 439 -15.65 -9.84 -17.94
C SER A 439 -15.60 -11.11 -18.80
N ASP A 440 -14.50 -11.34 -19.51
CA ASP A 440 -14.32 -12.53 -20.36
C ASP A 440 -13.89 -13.77 -19.55
N PRO A 441 -14.10 -15.00 -20.04
CA PRO A 441 -13.78 -16.22 -19.30
C PRO A 441 -12.32 -16.33 -18.84
N ARG A 442 -11.36 -15.83 -19.63
CA ARG A 442 -9.92 -15.88 -19.26
C ARG A 442 -9.63 -14.94 -18.09
N ALA A 443 -10.25 -13.76 -18.06
CA ALA A 443 -10.15 -12.85 -16.93
C ALA A 443 -10.69 -13.50 -15.63
N HIS A 444 -11.80 -14.24 -15.71
CA HIS A 444 -12.36 -14.97 -14.56
C HIS A 444 -11.50 -16.15 -14.11
N GLU A 445 -10.89 -16.88 -15.05
CA GLU A 445 -9.91 -17.93 -14.76
C GLU A 445 -8.71 -17.38 -13.98
N LEU A 446 -8.12 -16.28 -14.45
CA LEU A 446 -7.01 -15.62 -13.76
C LEU A 446 -7.40 -15.12 -12.36
N ARG A 447 -8.58 -14.51 -12.19
CA ARG A 447 -9.07 -14.12 -10.87
C ARG A 447 -9.24 -15.30 -9.93
N ALA A 448 -9.74 -16.44 -10.43
CA ALA A 448 -9.88 -17.66 -9.64
C ALA A 448 -8.52 -18.22 -9.20
N HIS A 449 -7.53 -18.24 -10.09
CA HIS A 449 -6.14 -18.62 -9.79
C HIS A 449 -5.52 -17.71 -8.72
N LEU A 450 -5.82 -16.41 -8.78
CA LEU A 450 -5.23 -15.39 -7.92
C LEU A 450 -5.95 -15.16 -6.58
N LEU A 451 -6.92 -15.99 -6.18
CA LEU A 451 -7.67 -15.81 -4.92
C LEU A 451 -6.78 -15.64 -3.66
N ARG A 452 -5.60 -16.27 -3.64
CA ARG A 452 -4.62 -16.16 -2.55
C ARG A 452 -3.97 -14.77 -2.40
N THR A 453 -4.11 -13.91 -3.41
CA THR A 453 -3.58 -12.54 -3.41
C THR A 453 -4.31 -11.65 -2.41
N GLY A 454 -5.61 -11.88 -2.20
CA GLY A 454 -6.40 -11.17 -1.19
C GLY A 454 -7.57 -10.35 -1.77
N ALA A 455 -7.98 -9.33 -1.03
CA ALA A 455 -9.11 -8.47 -1.37
C ALA A 455 -9.00 -7.78 -2.75
N GLU A 456 -7.78 -7.65 -3.26
CA GLU A 456 -7.47 -7.11 -4.59
C GLU A 456 -8.17 -7.88 -5.72
N VAL A 457 -8.47 -9.17 -5.51
CA VAL A 457 -9.22 -9.98 -6.48
C VAL A 457 -10.66 -9.48 -6.62
N VAL A 458 -11.28 -9.11 -5.51
CA VAL A 458 -12.64 -8.53 -5.50
C VAL A 458 -12.63 -7.12 -6.06
N ASP A 459 -11.60 -6.32 -5.74
CA ASP A 459 -11.42 -4.99 -6.33
C ASP A 459 -11.30 -5.05 -7.88
N SER A 460 -10.81 -6.16 -8.44
CA SER A 460 -10.64 -6.32 -9.90
C SER A 460 -11.95 -6.51 -10.69
N VAL A 461 -13.07 -6.80 -9.99
CA VAL A 461 -14.42 -6.92 -10.60
C VAL A 461 -15.31 -5.72 -10.28
N ASP A 462 -14.75 -4.62 -9.78
CA ASP A 462 -15.52 -3.43 -9.47
C ASP A 462 -16.35 -2.95 -10.69
N GLY A 463 -17.63 -2.72 -10.47
CA GLY A 463 -18.60 -2.31 -11.50
C GLY A 463 -19.08 -3.42 -12.45
N LEU A 464 -18.47 -4.62 -12.46
CA LEU A 464 -18.89 -5.71 -13.35
C LEU A 464 -20.18 -6.38 -12.88
N THR A 465 -21.06 -6.72 -13.82
CA THR A 465 -22.42 -7.25 -13.55
C THR A 465 -22.66 -8.66 -14.09
N ASP A 466 -21.67 -9.29 -14.72
CA ASP A 466 -21.77 -10.63 -15.27
C ASP A 466 -21.91 -11.70 -14.16
N PRO A 467 -22.41 -12.92 -14.50
CA PRO A 467 -22.65 -13.98 -13.51
C PRO A 467 -21.41 -14.40 -12.71
N ASP A 468 -20.23 -14.46 -13.33
CA ASP A 468 -18.99 -14.93 -12.69
C ASP A 468 -18.44 -13.89 -11.71
N SER A 469 -18.54 -12.59 -12.04
CA SER A 469 -18.25 -11.50 -11.12
C SER A 469 -19.12 -11.54 -9.87
N TRP A 470 -20.41 -11.88 -10.00
CA TRP A 470 -21.27 -12.06 -8.84
C TRP A 470 -20.90 -13.29 -8.01
N LEU A 471 -20.63 -14.43 -8.66
CA LEU A 471 -20.21 -15.65 -7.97
C LEU A 471 -18.91 -15.41 -7.17
N LEU A 472 -17.96 -14.66 -7.73
CA LEU A 472 -16.74 -14.26 -7.04
C LEU A 472 -17.06 -13.45 -5.76
N ARG A 473 -17.93 -12.44 -5.85
CA ARG A 473 -18.33 -11.65 -4.67
C ARG A 473 -19.01 -12.51 -3.60
N GLU A 474 -19.89 -13.42 -4.00
CA GLU A 474 -20.60 -14.34 -3.10
C GLU A 474 -19.66 -15.31 -2.38
N ARG A 475 -18.58 -15.73 -3.04
CA ARG A 475 -17.51 -16.56 -2.44
C ARG A 475 -16.63 -15.78 -1.47
N CYS A 476 -16.46 -14.48 -1.68
CA CYS A 476 -15.51 -13.65 -0.95
C CYS A 476 -16.12 -12.81 0.18
N VAL A 477 -17.46 -12.70 0.27
CA VAL A 477 -18.15 -11.82 1.23
C VAL A 477 -17.83 -12.11 2.69
N ASP A 478 -17.64 -13.39 3.07
CA ASP A 478 -17.35 -13.75 4.46
C ASP A 478 -15.91 -13.37 4.85
N GLN A 479 -15.01 -13.25 3.87
CA GLN A 479 -13.60 -12.95 4.09
C GLN A 479 -13.28 -11.46 3.91
N TRP A 480 -13.89 -10.81 2.92
CA TRP A 480 -13.62 -9.43 2.52
C TRP A 480 -14.90 -8.63 2.27
N PRO A 481 -15.80 -8.48 3.26
CA PRO A 481 -17.07 -7.80 3.09
C PRO A 481 -16.88 -6.35 2.61
N ALA A 482 -15.88 -5.63 3.13
CA ALA A 482 -15.57 -4.26 2.71
C ALA A 482 -15.22 -4.14 1.22
N ALA A 483 -14.41 -5.06 0.69
CA ALA A 483 -14.06 -5.08 -0.72
C ALA A 483 -15.27 -5.43 -1.60
N VAL A 484 -16.15 -6.32 -1.12
CA VAL A 484 -17.40 -6.65 -1.82
C VAL A 484 -18.32 -5.43 -1.89
N VAL A 485 -18.54 -4.70 -0.80
CA VAL A 485 -19.34 -3.45 -0.81
C VAL A 485 -18.76 -2.46 -1.80
N ARG A 486 -17.43 -2.24 -1.76
CA ARG A 486 -16.74 -1.34 -2.69
C ARG A 486 -16.95 -1.74 -4.15
N SER A 487 -16.84 -3.03 -4.47
CA SER A 487 -16.97 -3.56 -5.84
C SER A 487 -18.36 -3.41 -6.46
N VAL A 488 -19.38 -3.13 -5.65
CA VAL A 488 -20.77 -2.93 -6.09
C VAL A 488 -21.22 -1.47 -5.99
N VAL A 489 -20.32 -0.53 -5.66
CA VAL A 489 -20.65 0.90 -5.62
C VAL A 489 -21.17 1.40 -6.96
N ARG A 490 -20.62 0.88 -8.06
CA ARG A 490 -20.96 1.25 -9.43
C ARG A 490 -22.00 0.34 -10.08
N VAL A 491 -22.40 -0.72 -9.40
CA VAL A 491 -23.34 -1.69 -9.95
C VAL A 491 -24.77 -1.14 -9.81
N PRO A 492 -25.59 -1.14 -10.88
CA PRO A 492 -26.97 -0.70 -10.80
C PRO A 492 -27.78 -1.42 -9.71
N GLU A 493 -28.77 -0.73 -9.18
CA GLU A 493 -29.66 -1.28 -8.15
C GLU A 493 -30.39 -2.54 -8.66
N SER A 494 -30.34 -3.63 -7.87
CA SER A 494 -30.97 -4.90 -8.21
C SER A 494 -31.24 -5.72 -6.95
N PRO A 495 -32.17 -6.71 -6.98
CA PRO A 495 -32.37 -7.63 -5.86
C PRO A 495 -31.09 -8.34 -5.41
N ARG A 496 -30.23 -8.72 -6.37
CA ARG A 496 -28.94 -9.39 -6.09
C ARG A 496 -27.97 -8.44 -5.37
N ARG A 497 -27.90 -7.17 -5.80
CA ARG A 497 -27.11 -6.14 -5.12
C ARG A 497 -27.58 -5.91 -3.67
N ARG A 498 -28.89 -5.82 -3.43
CA ARG A 498 -29.45 -5.67 -2.07
C ARG A 498 -29.08 -6.84 -1.18
N SER A 499 -29.32 -8.07 -1.66
CA SER A 499 -29.01 -9.30 -0.91
C SER A 499 -27.54 -9.39 -0.50
N ILE A 500 -26.60 -9.09 -1.43
CA ILE A 500 -25.18 -9.14 -1.07
C ILE A 500 -24.77 -8.04 -0.09
N LEU A 501 -25.35 -6.84 -0.21
CA LEU A 501 -25.08 -5.72 0.71
C LEU A 501 -25.59 -6.02 2.12
N GLU A 502 -26.79 -6.61 2.24
CA GLU A 502 -27.33 -7.08 3.52
C GLU A 502 -26.39 -8.12 4.16
N ARG A 503 -25.87 -9.08 3.38
CA ARG A 503 -24.87 -10.03 3.88
C ARG A 503 -23.57 -9.35 4.29
N CYS A 504 -23.07 -8.38 3.52
CA CYS A 504 -21.87 -7.61 3.89
C CYS A 504 -22.07 -6.86 5.22
N GLN A 505 -23.23 -6.25 5.42
CA GLN A 505 -23.58 -5.57 6.68
C GLN A 505 -23.67 -6.54 7.86
N GLN A 506 -24.17 -7.76 7.65
CA GLN A 506 -24.25 -8.79 8.69
C GLN A 506 -22.88 -9.34 9.07
N VAL A 507 -22.03 -9.65 8.08
CA VAL A 507 -20.67 -10.16 8.31
C VAL A 507 -19.76 -9.08 8.89
N GLY A 508 -19.87 -7.84 8.39
CA GLY A 508 -19.02 -6.71 8.75
C GLY A 508 -19.58 -5.80 9.83
N ARG A 509 -20.41 -6.32 10.75
CA ARG A 509 -20.93 -5.49 11.86
C ARG A 509 -19.78 -4.94 12.69
N GLY A 510 -19.81 -3.64 12.96
CA GLY A 510 -18.73 -2.97 13.70
C GLY A 510 -17.44 -2.75 12.90
N ASP A 511 -17.38 -3.13 11.61
CA ASP A 511 -16.22 -2.90 10.76
C ASP A 511 -16.33 -1.53 10.06
N VAL A 512 -15.44 -0.60 10.43
CA VAL A 512 -15.38 0.75 9.86
C VAL A 512 -15.07 0.73 8.36
N HIS A 513 -14.34 -0.26 7.84
CA HIS A 513 -14.11 -0.39 6.40
C HIS A 513 -15.43 -0.65 5.65
N VAL A 514 -16.32 -1.46 6.23
CA VAL A 514 -17.65 -1.71 5.67
C VAL A 514 -18.52 -0.45 5.78
N LEU A 515 -18.58 0.18 6.96
CA LEU A 515 -19.33 1.42 7.17
C LEU A 515 -18.91 2.53 6.20
N ARG A 516 -17.60 2.67 5.96
CA ARG A 516 -17.05 3.64 4.99
C ARG A 516 -17.59 3.38 3.58
N HIS A 517 -17.56 2.14 3.10
CA HIS A 517 -17.98 1.85 1.73
C HIS A 517 -19.51 1.87 1.57
N LEU A 518 -20.27 1.65 2.64
CA LEU A 518 -21.72 1.90 2.67
C LEU A 518 -22.01 3.40 2.58
N GLN A 519 -21.29 4.24 3.34
CA GLN A 519 -21.41 5.70 3.21
C GLN A 519 -21.03 6.17 1.79
N GLU A 520 -19.98 5.59 1.21
CA GLU A 520 -19.59 5.86 -0.17
C GLU A 520 -20.70 5.51 -1.17
N LEU A 521 -21.41 4.40 -0.97
CA LEU A 521 -22.56 3.98 -1.75
C LEU A 521 -23.68 5.03 -1.71
N ASP A 522 -24.01 5.52 -0.51
CA ASP A 522 -25.08 6.50 -0.28
C ASP A 522 -24.74 7.88 -0.85
N GLU A 523 -23.46 8.22 -0.88
CA GLU A 523 -22.95 9.46 -1.46
C GLU A 523 -22.79 9.36 -2.98
N TYR A 524 -22.54 8.17 -3.54
CA TYR A 524 -22.24 7.98 -4.96
C TYR A 524 -23.33 8.55 -5.88
N GLY A 525 -24.60 8.35 -5.55
CA GLY A 525 -25.74 8.87 -6.31
C GLY A 525 -25.85 10.41 -6.32
N LYS A 526 -25.19 11.08 -5.36
CA LYS A 526 -25.20 12.54 -5.19
C LYS A 526 -24.00 13.21 -5.87
N LEU A 527 -23.04 12.43 -6.36
CA LEU A 527 -21.84 12.94 -7.01
C LEU A 527 -22.18 13.57 -8.37
N PRO A 528 -21.46 14.63 -8.78
CA PRO A 528 -21.54 15.17 -10.13
C PRO A 528 -21.31 14.08 -11.20
N ALA A 529 -21.90 14.25 -12.39
CA ALA A 529 -21.78 13.29 -13.50
C ALA A 529 -20.31 12.94 -13.80
N TRP A 530 -19.44 13.95 -13.95
CA TRP A 530 -18.01 13.76 -14.18
C TRP A 530 -17.33 12.93 -13.08
N ALA A 531 -17.76 13.05 -11.82
CA ALA A 531 -17.17 12.29 -10.71
C ALA A 531 -17.60 10.81 -10.73
N ARG A 532 -18.82 10.54 -11.22
CA ARG A 532 -19.31 9.18 -11.47
C ARG A 532 -18.65 8.57 -12.71
N GLU A 533 -18.45 9.37 -13.76
CA GLU A 533 -17.77 9.01 -15.01
C GLU A 533 -16.26 8.74 -14.80
N ARG A 534 -15.57 9.51 -13.95
CA ARG A 534 -14.16 9.28 -13.55
C ARG A 534 -13.94 7.84 -13.11
N ARG A 535 -14.87 7.33 -12.31
CA ARG A 535 -14.80 5.98 -11.77
C ARG A 535 -15.34 4.95 -12.75
N ALA A 536 -16.08 5.32 -13.80
CA ALA A 536 -16.48 4.43 -14.88
C ALA A 536 -15.32 4.17 -15.85
N LEU A 537 -14.44 5.15 -16.06
CA LEU A 537 -13.25 5.04 -16.94
C LEU A 537 -12.20 4.03 -16.42
N ASP A 538 -12.14 3.78 -15.11
CA ASP A 538 -11.29 2.72 -14.52
C ASP A 538 -11.82 1.28 -14.78
N ALA A 539 -13.06 1.11 -15.25
CA ALA A 539 -13.59 -0.23 -15.59
C ALA A 539 -14.31 -0.34 -16.94
N VAL A 540 -14.29 0.71 -17.75
CA VAL A 540 -14.89 0.69 -19.08
C VAL A 540 -13.96 1.43 -20.02
N THR A 541 -13.07 0.66 -20.65
CA THR A 541 -12.92 0.57 -22.10
C THR A 541 -12.26 -0.75 -22.45
#